data_AF-A0A178I7B0-F1
#
_entry.id   AF-A0A178I7B0-F1
#
_cell.length_a   1.000
_cell.length_b   1.000
_cell.length_c   1.000
_cell.angle_alpha   90.00
_cell.angle_beta   90.00
_cell.angle_gamma   90.00
#
_symmetry.space_group_name_H-M   'P 1'
#
loop_
_entity.id
_entity.type
_entity.pdbx_description
1 polymer ?
#
loop_
_entity_poly.entity_id
_entity_poly.type
_entity_poly.pdbx_seq_one_letter_code
_entity_poly.pdbx_strand_id
1 'polypeptide(L)'
;MQKQSLAGVENCRKRAGSVKNRFILVAAACLLAAPAAAQTYDPVDWVETDPAGERALALFPENAAALAMDRGRPHHVYLADIDYPAGPLTFAMWVGPGVCGMNNCGLRIFDDSDRYLGGAEVCDQPGAIEIDPTAQFVRLCSDTARAVADLFWAYSPPTATNSLGQWQSQDERYLYHNGSRMLVSPAEGTIRYDRVRDGLRGVIADGTVLFQGEPWQPGGAFQGIAYTFRKGCDPAPYEVVAGYEGFQEILTLRGEAPVRIEGGCAVARYTADSGNAVLIFDPTFD
;
A
#
# COMPACT_ATOMS: atom_id res chain seq x y z
N MET A 1 -34.47 11.90 -20.21
CA MET A 1 -34.40 10.97 -21.37
C MET A 1 -33.79 11.72 -22.54
N GLN A 2 -32.50 11.54 -22.78
CA GLN A 2 -31.78 12.14 -23.91
C GLN A 2 -30.90 11.03 -24.50
N LYS A 3 -31.31 10.50 -25.66
CA LYS A 3 -30.50 9.55 -26.44
C LYS A 3 -29.65 10.36 -27.41
N GLN A 4 -28.35 10.42 -27.17
CA GLN A 4 -27.40 10.86 -28.20
C GLN A 4 -27.00 9.63 -29.04
N SER A 5 -27.31 9.71 -30.32
CA SER A 5 -26.91 8.79 -31.37
C SER A 5 -25.52 9.21 -31.86
N LEU A 6 -24.54 8.31 -31.75
CA LEU A 6 -23.23 8.47 -32.38
C LEU A 6 -23.33 8.04 -33.84
N ALA A 7 -23.31 9.03 -34.73
CA ALA A 7 -22.98 8.86 -36.14
C ALA A 7 -21.49 9.13 -36.32
N GLY A 8 -20.77 8.24 -37.00
CA GLY A 8 -19.41 8.56 -37.45
C GLY A 8 -18.53 7.36 -37.77
N VAL A 9 -18.79 6.65 -38.88
CA VAL A 9 -17.74 5.94 -39.64
C VAL A 9 -18.13 5.93 -41.12
N GLU A 10 -17.87 7.01 -41.83
CA GLU A 10 -17.80 7.03 -43.30
C GLU A 10 -16.55 7.81 -43.71
N ASN A 11 -15.47 7.10 -44.03
CA ASN A 11 -14.57 7.43 -45.14
C ASN A 11 -13.38 6.47 -45.18
N CYS A 12 -13.42 5.51 -46.11
CA CYS A 12 -12.19 5.06 -46.79
C CYS A 12 -12.56 4.30 -48.06
N ARG A 13 -12.80 5.02 -49.15
CA ARG A 13 -12.88 4.41 -50.49
C ARG A 13 -12.23 5.34 -51.51
N LYS A 14 -11.03 4.96 -51.96
CA LYS A 14 -10.55 4.96 -53.36
C LYS A 14 -9.01 5.07 -53.40
N ARG A 15 -8.36 4.00 -53.84
CA ARG A 15 -7.34 3.99 -54.92
C ARG A 15 -6.99 2.53 -55.22
N ALA A 16 -7.53 2.04 -56.34
CA ALA A 16 -7.17 0.75 -56.90
C ALA A 16 -5.93 0.94 -57.79
N GLY A 17 -4.84 0.27 -57.44
CA GLY A 17 -3.65 0.08 -58.25
C GLY A 17 -3.38 -1.42 -58.36
N SER A 18 -3.37 -1.92 -59.59
CA SER A 18 -3.26 -3.32 -59.98
C SER A 18 -1.89 -3.92 -59.61
N VAL A 19 -1.88 -4.92 -58.72
CA VAL A 19 -0.78 -5.90 -58.60
C VAL A 19 -1.40 -7.27 -58.31
N LYS A 20 -1.23 -8.20 -59.25
CA LYS A 20 -1.50 -9.64 -59.08
C LYS A 20 -0.54 -10.17 -58.02
N ASN A 21 -1.03 -10.50 -56.82
CA ASN A 21 -0.27 -11.32 -55.89
C ASN A 21 -1.19 -12.16 -55.01
N ARG A 22 -0.70 -13.38 -54.74
CA ARG A 22 -1.32 -14.52 -54.04
C ARG A 22 -2.27 -14.12 -52.90
N PHE A 23 -3.54 -14.48 -53.02
CA PHE A 23 -4.50 -14.47 -51.92
C PHE A 23 -4.16 -15.59 -50.92
N ILE A 24 -3.44 -15.25 -49.85
CA ILE A 24 -3.53 -15.99 -48.60
C ILE A 24 -4.81 -15.48 -47.91
N LEU A 25 -5.80 -16.34 -47.75
CA LEU A 25 -6.98 -16.09 -46.91
C LEU A 25 -6.50 -15.93 -45.46
N VAL A 26 -6.21 -14.70 -45.04
CA VAL A 26 -6.15 -14.36 -43.62
C VAL A 26 -7.60 -14.24 -43.18
N ALA A 27 -8.15 -15.33 -42.63
CA ALA A 27 -9.40 -15.28 -41.89
C ALA A 27 -9.18 -14.35 -40.69
N ALA A 28 -9.64 -13.10 -40.79
CA ALA A 28 -9.71 -12.18 -39.67
C ALA A 28 -10.71 -12.77 -38.66
N ALA A 29 -10.21 -13.52 -37.69
CA ALA A 29 -10.98 -13.87 -36.51
C ALA A 29 -11.21 -12.57 -35.72
N CYS A 30 -12.31 -11.88 -36.03
CA CYS A 30 -12.90 -10.92 -35.12
C CYS A 30 -13.36 -11.71 -33.88
N LEU A 31 -12.47 -11.88 -32.92
CA LEU A 31 -12.83 -12.19 -31.54
C LEU A 31 -13.68 -11.02 -31.06
N LEU A 32 -15.00 -11.20 -31.12
CA LEU A 32 -15.95 -10.34 -30.44
C LEU A 32 -15.63 -10.48 -28.95
N ALA A 33 -14.86 -9.53 -28.40
CA ALA A 33 -14.71 -9.40 -26.97
C ALA A 33 -16.12 -9.22 -26.40
N ALA A 34 -16.61 -10.21 -25.66
CA ALA A 34 -17.86 -10.07 -24.94
C ALA A 34 -17.74 -8.80 -24.08
N PRO A 35 -18.77 -7.94 -24.04
CA PRO A 35 -18.76 -6.79 -23.15
C PRO A 35 -18.49 -7.33 -21.74
N ALA A 36 -17.45 -6.82 -21.07
CA ALA A 36 -17.19 -7.15 -19.68
C ALA A 36 -18.49 -6.90 -18.91
N ALA A 37 -19.04 -7.94 -18.30
CA ALA A 37 -20.22 -7.79 -17.46
C ALA A 37 -19.89 -6.72 -16.43
N ALA A 38 -20.77 -5.72 -16.27
CA ALA A 38 -20.58 -4.69 -15.26
C ALA A 38 -20.42 -5.39 -13.91
N GLN A 39 -19.27 -5.22 -13.27
CA GLN A 39 -19.01 -5.79 -11.96
C GLN A 39 -19.98 -5.15 -10.96
N THR A 40 -20.75 -5.98 -10.27
CA THR A 40 -21.65 -5.54 -9.21
C THR A 40 -20.89 -5.42 -7.91
N TYR A 41 -21.32 -4.50 -7.07
CA TYR A 41 -20.78 -4.27 -5.74
C TYR A 41 -21.97 -4.17 -4.80
N ASP A 42 -21.85 -4.78 -3.63
CA ASP A 42 -22.87 -4.78 -2.59
C ASP A 42 -22.34 -3.98 -1.39
N PRO A 43 -23.19 -3.23 -0.67
CA PRO A 43 -22.76 -2.56 0.56
C PRO A 43 -22.15 -3.55 1.54
N VAL A 44 -21.03 -3.16 2.18
CA VAL A 44 -20.43 -3.95 3.26
C VAL A 44 -21.42 -4.07 4.42
N ASP A 45 -21.56 -5.27 4.98
CA ASP A 45 -22.48 -5.57 6.10
C ASP A 45 -21.87 -5.12 7.43
N TRP A 46 -21.99 -3.83 7.72
CA TRP A 46 -21.45 -3.22 8.93
C TRP A 46 -22.30 -3.50 10.16
N VAL A 47 -21.64 -3.94 11.23
CA VAL A 47 -22.19 -4.02 12.58
C VAL A 47 -21.62 -2.87 13.40
N GLU A 48 -22.49 -1.97 13.86
CA GLU A 48 -22.11 -0.95 14.83
C GLU A 48 -21.88 -1.60 16.20
N THR A 49 -20.74 -1.29 16.82
CA THR A 49 -20.34 -1.80 18.13
C THR A 49 -20.11 -0.66 19.13
N ASP A 50 -20.16 -0.99 20.42
CA ASP A 50 -19.85 -0.05 21.49
C ASP A 50 -18.39 0.43 21.36
N PRO A 51 -18.13 1.73 21.18
CA PRO A 51 -16.78 2.28 21.13
C PRO A 51 -15.96 1.99 22.39
N ALA A 52 -16.62 1.85 23.55
CA ALA A 52 -15.98 1.51 24.82
C ALA A 52 -15.82 -0.01 25.04
N GLY A 53 -16.30 -0.83 24.10
CA GLY A 53 -16.20 -2.29 24.15
C GLY A 53 -14.77 -2.80 23.98
N GLU A 54 -14.47 -3.95 24.58
CA GLU A 54 -13.13 -4.56 24.58
C GLU A 54 -12.55 -4.73 23.16
N ARG A 55 -13.35 -5.24 22.21
CA ARG A 55 -12.91 -5.43 20.82
C ARG A 55 -12.62 -4.10 20.13
N ALA A 56 -13.45 -3.07 20.31
CA ALA A 56 -13.22 -1.75 19.71
C ALA A 56 -11.92 -1.12 20.22
N LEU A 57 -11.66 -1.21 21.54
CA LEU A 57 -10.44 -0.71 22.15
C LEU A 57 -9.20 -1.51 21.76
N ALA A 58 -9.33 -2.81 21.50
CA ALA A 58 -8.23 -3.64 21.00
C ALA A 58 -7.82 -3.24 19.57
N LEU A 59 -8.78 -2.92 18.70
CA LEU A 59 -8.54 -2.53 17.31
C LEU A 59 -8.13 -1.04 17.16
N PHE A 60 -8.49 -0.20 18.13
CA PHE A 60 -8.19 1.24 18.16
C PHE A 60 -7.67 1.71 19.53
N PRO A 61 -6.53 1.17 20.00
CA PRO A 61 -6.02 1.46 21.35
C PRO A 61 -5.71 2.94 21.56
N GLU A 62 -5.32 3.66 20.50
CA GLU A 62 -5.04 5.09 20.56
C GLU A 62 -6.28 5.96 20.83
N ASN A 63 -7.49 5.45 20.52
CA ASN A 63 -8.74 6.19 20.68
C ASN A 63 -9.34 6.07 22.09
N ALA A 64 -8.78 5.22 22.95
CA ALA A 64 -9.22 5.08 24.34
C ALA A 64 -9.20 6.43 25.10
N ALA A 65 -8.18 7.26 24.83
CA ALA A 65 -8.07 8.59 25.43
C ALA A 65 -9.09 9.59 24.85
N ALA A 66 -9.43 9.47 23.56
CA ALA A 66 -10.40 10.35 22.90
C ALA A 66 -11.81 10.20 23.52
N LEU A 67 -12.23 8.96 23.80
CA LEU A 67 -13.50 8.67 24.49
C LEU A 67 -13.61 9.35 25.87
N ALA A 68 -12.49 9.50 26.58
CA ALA A 68 -12.49 10.15 27.88
C ALA A 68 -12.62 11.69 27.79
N MET A 69 -12.18 12.27 26.68
CA MET A 69 -12.10 13.73 26.48
C MET A 69 -13.36 14.33 25.84
N ASP A 70 -13.99 13.65 24.88
CA ASP A 70 -15.13 14.20 24.13
C ASP A 70 -16.49 13.67 24.63
N ARG A 71 -16.92 14.15 25.80
CA ARG A 71 -18.19 13.70 26.43
C ARG A 71 -19.46 14.18 25.71
N GLY A 72 -19.32 15.03 24.68
CA GLY A 72 -20.46 15.73 24.07
C GLY A 72 -20.86 15.22 22.70
N ARG A 73 -20.07 14.36 22.06
CA ARG A 73 -20.31 13.93 20.69
C ARG A 73 -20.21 12.42 20.57
N PRO A 74 -21.11 11.77 19.81
CA PRO A 74 -21.10 10.33 19.68
C PRO A 74 -19.91 9.89 18.84
N HIS A 75 -19.22 8.85 19.33
CA HIS A 75 -18.31 8.05 18.54
C HIS A 75 -19.05 6.78 18.12
N HIS A 76 -18.78 6.30 16.92
CA HIS A 76 -19.35 5.08 16.38
C HIS A 76 -18.22 4.20 15.87
N VAL A 77 -18.23 2.92 16.22
CA VAL A 77 -17.29 1.95 15.69
C VAL A 77 -18.08 0.95 14.86
N TYR A 78 -17.66 0.75 13.62
CA TYR A 78 -18.29 -0.19 12.68
C TYR A 78 -17.31 -1.31 12.39
N LEU A 79 -17.77 -2.55 12.50
CA LEU A 79 -17.01 -3.75 12.18
C LEU A 79 -17.74 -4.52 11.08
N ALA A 80 -17.01 -5.10 10.13
CA ALA A 80 -17.57 -6.00 9.14
C ALA A 80 -16.60 -7.16 8.92
N ASP A 81 -17.10 -8.39 9.03
CA ASP A 81 -16.31 -9.59 8.76
C ASP A 81 -16.48 -9.97 7.28
N ILE A 82 -15.37 -10.23 6.60
CA ILE A 82 -15.30 -10.45 5.14
C ILE A 82 -14.64 -11.81 4.86
N ASP A 83 -15.33 -12.64 4.08
CA ASP A 83 -14.80 -13.93 3.59
C ASP A 83 -13.83 -13.72 2.42
N TYR A 84 -12.62 -13.27 2.71
CA TYR A 84 -11.59 -13.02 1.70
C TYR A 84 -10.88 -14.33 1.28
N PRO A 85 -10.49 -14.51 0.00
CA PRO A 85 -9.93 -15.79 -0.48
C PRO A 85 -8.68 -16.30 0.23
N ALA A 86 -7.89 -15.42 0.87
CA ALA A 86 -6.68 -15.82 1.62
C ALA A 86 -6.94 -16.12 3.11
N GLY A 87 -8.17 -15.95 3.59
CA GLY A 87 -8.55 -16.05 4.99
C GLY A 87 -9.52 -14.94 5.39
N PRO A 88 -10.31 -15.12 6.47
CA PRO A 88 -11.27 -14.11 6.88
C PRO A 88 -10.58 -12.83 7.32
N LEU A 89 -11.23 -11.69 7.04
CA LEU A 89 -10.76 -10.37 7.42
C LEU A 89 -11.82 -9.67 8.26
N THR A 90 -11.40 -8.76 9.13
CA THR A 90 -12.28 -7.78 9.76
C THR A 90 -11.95 -6.39 9.24
N PHE A 91 -12.92 -5.75 8.59
CA PHE A 91 -12.89 -4.32 8.33
C PHE A 91 -13.38 -3.59 9.58
N ALA A 92 -12.70 -2.53 9.98
CA ALA A 92 -13.07 -1.72 11.13
C ALA A 92 -12.97 -0.23 10.81
N MET A 93 -13.96 0.55 11.21
CA MET A 93 -13.97 2.01 11.06
C MET A 93 -14.37 2.67 12.36
N TRP A 94 -13.64 3.73 12.73
CA TRP A 94 -14.02 4.60 13.84
C TRP A 94 -14.49 5.95 13.29
N VAL A 95 -15.79 6.23 13.42
CA VAL A 95 -16.40 7.48 12.99
C VAL A 95 -16.68 8.32 14.21
N GLY A 96 -16.01 9.46 14.32
CA GLY A 96 -16.26 10.40 15.38
C GLY A 96 -15.36 11.62 15.34
N PRO A 97 -15.73 12.67 16.08
CA PRO A 97 -14.97 13.92 16.12
C PRO A 97 -13.57 13.71 16.69
N GLY A 98 -12.58 14.35 16.07
CA GLY A 98 -11.17 14.24 16.47
C GLY A 98 -10.48 12.95 16.01
N VAL A 99 -11.24 11.94 15.56
CA VAL A 99 -10.71 10.69 14.97
C VAL A 99 -10.88 10.70 13.46
N CYS A 100 -12.03 11.18 12.99
CA CYS A 100 -12.32 11.38 11.58
C CYS A 100 -12.33 12.87 11.23
N GLY A 101 -11.54 13.25 10.22
CA GLY A 101 -11.61 14.57 9.60
C GLY A 101 -12.84 14.71 8.70
N MET A 102 -13.00 15.85 8.01
CA MET A 102 -14.02 15.96 6.95
C MET A 102 -13.68 14.95 5.83
N ASN A 103 -14.42 13.83 5.76
CA ASN A 103 -14.22 12.74 4.80
C ASN A 103 -12.86 12.04 4.87
N ASN A 104 -12.27 11.94 6.06
CA ASN A 104 -10.97 11.27 6.26
C ASN A 104 -11.02 10.43 7.54
N CYS A 105 -11.79 9.35 7.47
CA CYS A 105 -11.91 8.32 8.50
C CYS A 105 -10.99 7.15 8.15
N GLY A 106 -10.25 6.64 9.13
CA GLY A 106 -9.45 5.43 8.94
C GLY A 106 -10.33 4.18 8.86
N LEU A 107 -10.39 3.56 7.68
CA LEU A 107 -10.73 2.15 7.51
C LEU A 107 -9.50 1.33 7.87
N ARG A 108 -9.65 0.34 8.75
CA ARG A 108 -8.63 -0.63 9.15
C ARG A 108 -9.05 -2.03 8.73
N ILE A 109 -8.07 -2.88 8.46
CA ILE A 109 -8.25 -4.27 8.06
C ILE A 109 -7.38 -5.13 8.96
N PHE A 110 -7.98 -6.18 9.50
CA PHE A 110 -7.35 -7.14 10.39
C PHE A 110 -7.54 -8.56 9.84
N ASP A 111 -6.62 -9.48 10.16
CA ASP A 111 -6.84 -10.91 9.94
C ASP A 111 -7.67 -11.53 11.09
N ASP A 112 -7.88 -12.84 11.01
CA ASP A 112 -8.64 -13.64 11.98
C ASP A 112 -8.02 -13.69 13.39
N SER A 113 -6.79 -13.22 13.53
CA SER A 113 -6.05 -13.13 14.78
C SER A 113 -5.99 -11.69 15.30
N ASP A 114 -6.86 -10.80 14.79
CA ASP A 114 -6.89 -9.36 15.04
C ASP A 114 -5.55 -8.65 14.75
N ARG A 115 -4.68 -9.25 13.92
CA ARG A 115 -3.44 -8.59 13.51
C ARG A 115 -3.75 -7.56 12.44
N TYR A 116 -3.31 -6.33 12.68
CA TYR A 116 -3.49 -5.23 11.74
C TYR A 116 -2.79 -5.50 10.41
N LEU A 117 -3.57 -5.68 9.35
CA LEU A 117 -3.07 -5.88 8.00
C LEU A 117 -2.95 -4.59 7.22
N GLY A 118 -3.79 -3.58 7.49
CA GLY A 118 -3.81 -2.36 6.68
C GLY A 118 -5.07 -1.53 6.75
N GLY A 119 -5.34 -0.72 5.73
CA GLY A 119 -6.44 0.23 5.73
C GLY A 119 -6.52 1.19 4.55
N ALA A 120 -7.35 2.22 4.70
CA ALA A 120 -7.40 3.38 3.83
C ALA A 120 -8.04 4.55 4.58
N GLU A 121 -7.77 5.77 4.13
CA GLU A 121 -8.63 6.90 4.49
C GLU A 121 -9.87 6.90 3.60
N VAL A 122 -11.04 6.96 4.22
CA VAL A 122 -12.35 6.87 3.57
C VAL A 122 -13.28 7.97 4.09
N CYS A 123 -14.46 8.12 3.49
CA CYS A 123 -15.48 8.99 4.03
C CYS A 123 -16.05 8.46 5.35
N ASP A 124 -16.81 9.30 6.05
CA ASP A 124 -17.51 8.96 7.28
C ASP A 124 -18.83 8.20 7.07
N GLN A 125 -19.04 7.66 5.87
CA GLN A 125 -20.25 6.95 5.48
C GLN A 125 -19.92 5.46 5.24
N PRO A 126 -19.95 4.59 6.27
CA PRO A 126 -19.66 3.17 6.10
C PRO A 126 -20.56 2.52 5.03
N GLY A 127 -21.82 2.94 4.91
CA GLY A 127 -22.75 2.47 3.89
C GLY A 127 -22.42 2.86 2.45
N ALA A 128 -21.44 3.74 2.22
CA ALA A 128 -20.91 4.07 0.89
C ALA A 128 -19.71 3.18 0.50
N ILE A 129 -19.29 2.27 1.39
CA ILE A 129 -18.24 1.29 1.12
C ILE A 129 -18.93 0.02 0.65
N GLU A 130 -18.59 -0.39 -0.57
CA GLU A 130 -19.16 -1.56 -1.22
C GLU A 130 -18.06 -2.58 -1.49
N ILE A 131 -18.40 -3.86 -1.49
CA ILE A 131 -17.48 -4.95 -1.80
C ILE A 131 -18.05 -5.78 -2.94
N ASP A 132 -17.17 -6.26 -3.82
CA ASP A 132 -17.60 -7.14 -4.89
C ASP A 132 -17.92 -8.56 -4.35
N PRO A 133 -18.75 -9.38 -5.03
CA PRO A 133 -19.13 -10.71 -4.56
C PRO A 133 -17.97 -11.69 -4.33
N THR A 134 -16.79 -11.41 -4.87
CA THR A 134 -15.58 -12.24 -4.66
C THR A 134 -14.75 -11.78 -3.45
N ALA A 135 -15.13 -10.68 -2.81
CA ALA A 135 -14.39 -10.00 -1.76
C ALA A 135 -12.97 -9.54 -2.17
N GLN A 136 -12.64 -9.57 -3.47
CA GLN A 136 -11.31 -9.20 -3.96
C GLN A 136 -11.19 -7.71 -4.21
N PHE A 137 -12.30 -7.01 -4.41
CA PHE A 137 -12.37 -5.59 -4.71
C PHE A 137 -13.33 -4.87 -3.77
N VAL A 138 -12.90 -3.70 -3.29
CA VAL A 138 -13.72 -2.80 -2.49
C VAL A 138 -13.83 -1.45 -3.19
N ARG A 139 -15.04 -0.92 -3.31
CA ARG A 139 -15.30 0.46 -3.72
C ARG A 139 -15.36 1.32 -2.47
N LEU A 140 -14.40 2.22 -2.37
CA LEU A 140 -14.38 3.26 -1.35
C LEU A 140 -15.20 4.46 -1.84
N CYS A 141 -15.49 5.40 -0.95
CA CYS A 141 -16.39 6.53 -1.23
C CYS A 141 -16.00 7.42 -2.43
N SER A 142 -14.77 7.29 -2.95
CA SER A 142 -14.24 8.05 -4.09
C SER A 142 -14.43 7.35 -5.46
N ASP A 143 -15.42 6.47 -5.60
CA ASP A 143 -15.89 5.78 -6.81
C ASP A 143 -14.92 4.78 -7.50
N THR A 144 -13.62 4.81 -7.17
CA THR A 144 -12.66 3.83 -7.70
C THR A 144 -12.64 2.57 -6.84
N ALA A 145 -13.04 1.44 -7.42
CA ALA A 145 -12.79 0.13 -6.83
C ALA A 145 -11.29 -0.15 -6.75
N ARG A 146 -10.86 -0.81 -5.68
CA ARG A 146 -9.47 -1.18 -5.40
C ARG A 146 -9.41 -2.64 -5.00
N ALA A 147 -8.32 -3.34 -5.30
CA ALA A 147 -8.15 -4.67 -4.76
C ALA A 147 -8.00 -4.59 -3.23
N VAL A 148 -8.65 -5.49 -2.50
CA VAL A 148 -8.55 -5.54 -1.02
C VAL A 148 -7.10 -5.78 -0.59
N ALA A 149 -6.35 -6.57 -1.35
CA ALA A 149 -4.91 -6.78 -1.14
C ALA A 149 -4.09 -5.49 -1.16
N ASP A 150 -4.48 -4.51 -1.99
CA ASP A 150 -3.78 -3.21 -2.09
C ASP A 150 -3.98 -2.35 -0.83
N LEU A 151 -4.95 -2.71 0.02
CA LEU A 151 -5.20 -2.03 1.28
C LEU A 151 -4.40 -2.61 2.43
N PHE A 152 -3.72 -3.76 2.28
CA PHE A 152 -2.93 -4.35 3.36
C PHE A 152 -1.61 -3.58 3.56
N TRP A 153 -1.53 -2.61 4.47
CA TRP A 153 -0.31 -1.85 4.83
C TRP A 153 0.85 -2.70 5.33
N ALA A 154 0.57 -3.88 5.89
CA ALA A 154 1.55 -4.90 6.24
C ALA A 154 2.21 -5.51 4.99
N TYR A 155 1.58 -5.38 3.81
CA TYR A 155 2.05 -5.91 2.54
C TYR A 155 2.15 -4.88 1.40
N SER A 156 1.67 -3.65 1.57
CA SER A 156 1.67 -2.54 0.60
C SER A 156 1.15 -1.24 1.24
N PRO A 157 1.97 -0.22 1.52
CA PRO A 157 1.45 1.07 2.00
C PRO A 157 0.64 1.76 0.89
N PRO A 158 -0.53 2.33 1.23
CA PRO A 158 -1.57 2.77 0.28
C PRO A 158 -1.16 4.02 -0.51
N THR A 159 0.00 4.59 -0.21
CA THR A 159 0.56 5.72 -0.93
C THR A 159 1.44 5.32 -2.11
N ALA A 160 1.92 4.06 -2.17
CA ALA A 160 2.77 3.57 -3.26
C ALA A 160 2.11 3.60 -4.65
N THR A 161 0.78 3.48 -4.71
CA THR A 161 -0.01 3.54 -5.95
C THR A 161 -0.04 4.93 -6.59
N ASN A 162 0.06 6.00 -5.79
CA ASN A 162 -0.09 7.39 -6.25
C ASN A 162 1.24 8.12 -6.48
N SER A 163 2.35 7.49 -6.13
CA SER A 163 3.57 8.22 -5.81
C SER A 163 4.71 7.96 -6.80
N LEU A 164 4.54 7.01 -7.73
CA LEU A 164 5.57 6.64 -8.71
C LEU A 164 5.69 7.58 -9.91
N GLY A 165 4.69 8.43 -10.19
CA GLY A 165 4.81 9.46 -11.24
C GLY A 165 6.03 10.37 -11.04
N GLN A 166 6.44 10.60 -9.78
CA GLN A 166 7.66 11.33 -9.45
C GLN A 166 8.94 10.47 -9.59
N TRP A 167 8.89 9.19 -9.22
CA TRP A 167 10.06 8.30 -9.27
C TRP A 167 10.42 7.83 -10.69
N GLN A 168 9.46 7.77 -11.63
CA GLN A 168 9.72 7.36 -13.03
C GLN A 168 10.68 8.27 -13.79
N SER A 169 10.85 9.52 -13.34
CA SER A 169 11.72 10.51 -13.99
C SER A 169 13.09 10.66 -13.33
N GLN A 170 13.32 9.97 -12.21
CA GLN A 170 14.52 10.12 -11.39
C GLN A 170 15.34 8.83 -11.48
N ASP A 171 16.53 8.92 -12.06
CA ASP A 171 17.49 7.82 -12.04
C ASP A 171 17.88 7.50 -10.59
N GLU A 172 18.05 8.55 -9.76
CA GLU A 172 18.40 8.45 -8.36
C GLU A 172 17.83 9.61 -7.52
N ARG A 173 17.56 9.39 -6.23
CA ARG A 173 17.14 10.43 -5.27
C ARG A 173 17.88 10.31 -3.95
N TYR A 174 18.23 11.45 -3.35
CA TYR A 174 18.74 11.49 -1.99
C TYR A 174 17.62 11.64 -0.98
N LEU A 175 17.62 10.79 0.04
CA LEU A 175 16.78 10.89 1.24
C LEU A 175 17.66 10.74 2.48
N TYR A 176 17.11 10.97 3.67
CA TYR A 176 17.82 10.84 4.93
C TYR A 176 17.18 9.79 5.83
N HIS A 177 18.03 9.04 6.52
CA HIS A 177 17.61 8.01 7.45
C HIS A 177 18.57 7.95 8.63
N ASN A 178 18.06 8.18 9.84
CA ASN A 178 18.83 8.06 11.08
C ASN A 178 20.16 8.84 11.05
N GLY A 179 20.14 10.06 10.49
CA GLY A 179 21.32 10.92 10.35
C GLY A 179 22.33 10.51 9.26
N SER A 180 22.00 9.52 8.44
CA SER A 180 22.77 9.15 7.24
C SER A 180 22.08 9.69 5.98
N ARG A 181 22.86 10.00 4.95
CA ARG A 181 22.33 10.31 3.62
C ARG A 181 22.24 9.01 2.81
N MET A 182 21.09 8.79 2.22
CA MET A 182 20.73 7.58 1.49
C MET A 182 20.55 7.93 0.02
N LEU A 183 21.02 7.06 -0.85
CA LEU A 183 20.81 7.12 -2.30
C LEU A 183 19.81 6.02 -2.66
N VAL A 184 18.67 6.45 -3.17
CA VAL A 184 17.57 5.61 -3.62
C VAL A 184 17.65 5.49 -5.13
N SER A 185 17.72 4.28 -5.65
CA SER A 185 17.74 3.98 -7.09
C SER A 185 16.55 3.10 -7.47
N PRO A 186 15.45 3.69 -7.99
CA PRO A 186 14.27 2.93 -8.41
C PRO A 186 14.54 1.94 -9.53
N ALA A 187 15.39 2.33 -10.48
CA ALA A 187 15.75 1.50 -11.63
C ALA A 187 16.54 0.24 -11.21
N GLU A 188 17.35 0.35 -10.16
CA GLU A 188 18.09 -0.78 -9.60
C GLU A 188 17.32 -1.52 -8.50
N GLY A 189 16.24 -0.93 -7.98
CA GLY A 189 15.51 -1.47 -6.83
C GLY A 189 16.30 -1.40 -5.52
N THR A 190 17.20 -0.42 -5.36
CA THR A 190 18.12 -0.37 -4.22
C THR A 190 18.00 0.91 -3.39
N ILE A 191 18.35 0.80 -2.11
CA ILE A 191 18.67 1.93 -1.24
C ILE A 191 20.03 1.68 -0.61
N ARG A 192 20.97 2.62 -0.78
CA ARG A 192 22.34 2.51 -0.27
C ARG A 192 22.73 3.72 0.56
N TYR A 193 23.64 3.53 1.49
CA TYR A 193 24.26 4.61 2.24
C TYR A 193 25.14 5.43 1.31
N ASP A 194 24.73 6.61 0.89
CA ASP A 194 25.63 7.52 0.18
C ASP A 194 26.66 8.12 1.15
N ARG A 195 26.20 8.50 2.34
CA ARG A 195 27.05 8.97 3.42
C ARG A 195 26.59 8.45 4.76
N VAL A 196 27.41 7.60 5.38
CA VAL A 196 27.14 7.05 6.70
C VAL A 196 27.32 8.11 7.80
N ARG A 197 26.42 8.12 8.78
CA ARG A 197 26.61 8.92 10.00
C ARG A 197 27.86 8.47 10.77
N ASP A 198 28.40 9.37 11.59
CA ASP A 198 29.63 9.13 12.36
C ASP A 198 29.55 7.87 13.23
N GLY A 199 28.41 7.61 13.89
CA GLY A 199 28.20 6.44 14.74
C GLY A 199 28.19 5.09 14.01
N LEU A 200 28.09 5.08 12.68
CA LEU A 200 28.15 3.87 11.85
C LEU A 200 29.51 3.68 11.17
N ARG A 201 30.43 4.65 11.29
CA ARG A 201 31.78 4.51 10.74
C ARG A 201 32.52 3.35 11.39
N GLY A 202 33.10 2.48 10.56
CA GLY A 202 33.75 1.25 11.01
C GLY A 202 32.79 0.12 11.38
N VAL A 203 31.48 0.32 11.18
CA VAL A 203 30.48 -0.76 11.12
C VAL A 203 30.15 -1.07 9.67
N ILE A 204 29.88 -0.03 8.89
CA ILE A 204 29.62 -0.08 7.45
C ILE A 204 30.39 1.04 6.74
N ALA A 205 30.48 0.95 5.42
CA ALA A 205 31.10 1.95 4.56
C ALA A 205 30.04 2.69 3.72
N ASP A 206 30.41 3.84 3.17
CA ASP A 206 29.64 4.48 2.10
C ASP A 206 29.51 3.49 0.92
N GLY A 207 28.37 3.53 0.23
CA GLY A 207 27.94 2.57 -0.79
C GLY A 207 27.29 1.30 -0.26
N THR A 208 27.28 1.03 1.05
CA THR A 208 26.65 -0.18 1.60
C THR A 208 25.15 -0.20 1.28
N VAL A 209 24.65 -1.33 0.78
CA VAL A 209 23.23 -1.51 0.46
C VAL A 209 22.43 -1.77 1.75
N LEU A 210 21.43 -0.93 2.03
CA LEU A 210 20.49 -1.11 3.12
C LEU A 210 19.26 -1.92 2.70
N PHE A 211 18.82 -1.75 1.44
CA PHE A 211 17.66 -2.42 0.87
C PHE A 211 17.93 -2.85 -0.57
N GLN A 212 17.47 -4.04 -0.92
CA GLN A 212 17.49 -4.58 -2.27
C GLN A 212 16.17 -5.29 -2.61
N GLY A 213 15.54 -4.87 -3.69
CA GLY A 213 14.36 -5.52 -4.27
C GLY A 213 14.46 -5.55 -5.79
N GLU A 214 13.32 -5.83 -6.44
CA GLU A 214 13.19 -5.71 -7.89
C GLU A 214 13.11 -4.23 -8.31
N PRO A 215 13.47 -3.89 -9.57
CA PRO A 215 13.24 -2.56 -10.13
C PRO A 215 11.80 -2.10 -9.95
N TRP A 216 11.62 -0.87 -9.48
CA TRP A 216 10.31 -0.38 -9.06
C TRP A 216 9.37 -0.18 -10.25
N GLN A 217 8.22 -0.86 -10.21
CA GLN A 217 7.20 -0.81 -11.27
C GLN A 217 6.07 0.16 -10.93
N PRO A 218 5.45 0.83 -11.92
CA PRO A 218 4.33 1.74 -11.70
C PRO A 218 3.16 1.11 -10.95
N GLY A 219 2.62 1.82 -9.96
CA GLY A 219 1.38 1.46 -9.27
C GLY A 219 1.53 0.31 -8.26
N GLY A 220 2.72 -0.22 -8.03
CA GLY A 220 2.96 -1.30 -7.07
C GLY A 220 3.61 -0.81 -5.79
N ALA A 221 3.22 -1.41 -4.66
CA ALA A 221 4.18 -1.52 -3.56
C ALA A 221 5.36 -2.37 -4.02
N PHE A 222 6.54 -2.08 -3.48
CA PHE A 222 7.73 -2.87 -3.78
C PHE A 222 8.22 -3.56 -2.52
N GLN A 223 8.61 -4.80 -2.71
CA GLN A 223 9.03 -5.72 -1.66
C GLN A 223 10.52 -6.00 -1.86
N GLY A 224 11.22 -6.35 -0.80
CA GLY A 224 12.62 -6.73 -0.92
C GLY A 224 13.23 -7.09 0.42
N ILE A 225 14.55 -7.14 0.42
CA ILE A 225 15.36 -7.49 1.58
C ILE A 225 15.99 -6.22 2.13
N ALA A 226 15.69 -5.90 3.38
CA ALA A 226 16.45 -4.92 4.15
C ALA A 226 17.52 -5.62 5.00
N TYR A 227 18.55 -4.87 5.40
CA TYR A 227 19.67 -5.39 6.17
C TYR A 227 19.88 -4.60 7.47
N THR A 228 20.05 -5.32 8.57
CA THR A 228 20.51 -4.72 9.83
C THR A 228 22.00 -4.96 10.05
N PHE A 229 22.69 -3.93 10.55
CA PHE A 229 24.14 -3.93 10.71
C PHE A 229 24.54 -3.89 12.19
N ARG A 230 25.54 -4.69 12.55
CA ARG A 230 26.20 -4.69 13.87
C ARG A 230 27.69 -4.83 13.66
N LYS A 231 28.49 -4.09 14.42
CA LYS A 231 29.96 -4.12 14.32
C LYS A 231 30.49 -5.54 14.50
N GLY A 232 31.34 -5.98 13.57
CA GLY A 232 31.96 -7.31 13.61
C GLY A 232 31.03 -8.47 13.26
N CYS A 233 29.81 -8.18 12.81
CA CYS A 233 28.87 -9.20 12.34
C CYS A 233 28.53 -8.98 10.88
N ASP A 234 28.23 -10.09 10.18
CA ASP A 234 27.66 -10.03 8.84
C ASP A 234 26.27 -9.36 8.87
N PRO A 235 25.86 -8.64 7.82
CA PRO A 235 24.52 -8.06 7.70
C PRO A 235 23.44 -9.13 7.90
N ALA A 236 22.40 -8.81 8.67
CA ALA A 236 21.26 -9.72 8.85
C ALA A 236 20.09 -9.28 7.97
N PRO A 237 19.69 -10.09 6.98
CA PRO A 237 18.60 -9.77 6.07
C PRO A 237 17.23 -9.98 6.73
N TYR A 238 16.22 -9.26 6.25
CA TYR A 238 14.81 -9.50 6.55
C TYR A 238 13.92 -8.94 5.45
N GLU A 239 12.78 -9.57 5.24
CA GLU A 239 11.80 -9.14 4.25
C GLU A 239 11.13 -7.85 4.71
N VAL A 240 11.00 -6.91 3.79
CA VAL A 240 10.27 -5.67 4.01
C VAL A 240 9.41 -5.33 2.81
N VAL A 241 8.33 -4.61 3.09
CA VAL A 241 7.53 -3.95 2.08
C VAL A 241 7.69 -2.45 2.21
N ALA A 242 7.88 -1.82 1.07
CA ALA A 242 8.03 -0.39 0.93
C ALA A 242 6.72 0.30 0.53
N GLY A 243 6.58 1.54 0.95
CA GLY A 243 5.66 2.48 0.33
C GLY A 243 6.03 3.92 0.59
N TYR A 244 5.48 4.81 -0.22
CA TYR A 244 5.97 6.17 -0.36
C TYR A 244 4.82 7.18 -0.32
N GLU A 245 4.79 8.03 0.70
CA GLU A 245 3.81 9.11 0.87
C GLU A 245 4.18 10.33 0.02
N GLY A 246 3.54 10.48 -1.13
CA GLY A 246 3.89 11.51 -2.11
C GLY A 246 3.73 12.97 -1.63
N PHE A 247 2.86 13.25 -0.66
CA PHE A 247 2.68 14.62 -0.15
C PHE A 247 3.82 15.06 0.79
N GLN A 248 4.28 14.15 1.65
CA GLN A 248 5.38 14.39 2.59
C GLN A 248 6.74 13.99 2.01
N GLU A 249 6.74 13.30 0.87
CA GLU A 249 7.90 12.68 0.24
C GLU A 249 8.63 11.67 1.14
N ILE A 250 7.87 10.98 1.99
CA ILE A 250 8.40 10.00 2.94
C ILE A 250 8.33 8.60 2.35
N LEU A 251 9.48 7.93 2.23
CA LEU A 251 9.57 6.50 1.92
C LEU A 251 9.66 5.72 3.24
N THR A 252 8.83 4.68 3.38
CA THR A 252 8.83 3.80 4.56
C THR A 252 8.98 2.35 4.15
N LEU A 253 9.90 1.63 4.77
CA LEU A 253 10.01 0.17 4.69
C LEU A 253 9.52 -0.46 5.99
N ARG A 254 8.71 -1.51 5.91
CA ARG A 254 8.17 -2.23 7.08
C ARG A 254 8.39 -3.72 6.95
N GLY A 255 8.81 -4.36 8.03
CA GLY A 255 8.96 -5.81 8.11
C GLY A 255 9.42 -6.26 9.49
N GLU A 256 9.36 -7.57 9.76
CA GLU A 256 9.82 -8.10 11.04
C GLU A 256 11.35 -8.10 11.08
N ALA A 257 11.95 -7.25 11.92
CA ALA A 257 13.40 -7.08 11.95
C ALA A 257 14.09 -8.18 12.77
N PRO A 258 15.32 -8.57 12.41
CA PRO A 258 16.07 -9.60 13.12
C PRO A 258 16.55 -9.08 14.47
N VAL A 259 16.27 -9.85 15.52
CA VAL A 259 16.79 -9.64 16.87
C VAL A 259 17.94 -10.60 17.08
N ARG A 260 19.16 -10.08 17.23
CA ARG A 260 20.35 -10.90 17.49
C ARG A 260 20.45 -11.29 18.97
N ILE A 261 21.05 -12.45 19.23
CA ILE A 261 21.43 -12.87 20.58
C ILE A 261 22.35 -11.80 21.19
N GLU A 262 22.20 -11.57 22.50
CA GLU A 262 23.05 -10.66 23.25
C GLU A 262 24.53 -11.08 23.12
N GLY A 263 25.40 -10.12 22.83
CA GLY A 263 26.83 -10.38 22.61
C GLY A 263 27.19 -11.19 21.36
N GLY A 264 26.21 -11.69 20.58
CA GLY A 264 26.43 -12.55 19.43
C GLY A 264 26.00 -11.95 18.09
N CYS A 265 26.31 -12.65 17.00
CA CYS A 265 25.88 -12.29 15.64
C CYS A 265 24.66 -13.07 15.15
N ALA A 266 24.33 -14.20 15.80
CA ALA A 266 23.21 -15.05 15.42
C ALA A 266 21.85 -14.37 15.67
N VAL A 267 20.92 -14.54 14.73
CA VAL A 267 19.54 -14.07 14.85
C VAL A 267 18.76 -15.05 15.73
N ALA A 268 18.16 -14.54 16.80
CA ALA A 268 17.36 -15.31 17.74
C ALA A 268 15.88 -15.40 17.33
N ARG A 269 15.34 -14.30 16.80
CA ARG A 269 13.94 -14.16 16.37
C ARG A 269 13.79 -12.97 15.42
N TYR A 270 12.62 -12.84 14.82
CA TYR A 270 12.19 -11.64 14.09
C TYR A 270 11.05 -10.95 14.86
N THR A 271 10.87 -9.64 14.67
CA THR A 271 9.85 -8.88 15.41
C THR A 271 9.45 -7.57 14.73
N ALA A 272 8.16 -7.24 14.79
CA ALA A 272 7.64 -5.95 14.36
C ALA A 272 7.89 -4.81 15.39
N ASP A 273 8.24 -5.14 16.64
CA ASP A 273 8.31 -4.18 17.74
C ASP A 273 9.69 -3.53 17.92
N SER A 274 10.55 -3.59 16.90
CA SER A 274 11.90 -3.02 16.96
C SER A 274 12.01 -1.74 16.15
N GLY A 275 12.94 -0.84 16.52
CA GLY A 275 13.23 0.35 15.72
C GLY A 275 13.78 0.04 14.32
N ASN A 276 14.20 -1.20 14.05
CA ASN A 276 14.59 -1.64 12.70
C ASN A 276 13.41 -2.21 11.90
N ALA A 277 12.24 -2.43 12.53
CA ALA A 277 11.08 -2.97 11.84
C ALA A 277 10.39 -1.94 10.94
N VAL A 278 10.68 -0.65 11.17
CA VAL A 278 10.17 0.47 10.37
C VAL A 278 11.34 1.38 10.01
N LEU A 279 11.69 1.44 8.73
CA LEU A 279 12.74 2.33 8.21
C LEU A 279 12.07 3.49 7.49
N ILE A 280 12.20 4.69 8.04
CA ILE A 280 11.64 5.92 7.48
C ILE A 280 12.75 6.71 6.80
N PHE A 281 12.48 7.20 5.60
CA PHE A 281 13.37 8.00 4.77
C PHE A 281 12.67 9.31 4.39
N ASP A 282 13.24 10.44 4.79
CA ASP A 282 12.65 11.77 4.64
C ASP A 282 13.50 12.66 3.70
N PRO A 283 12.91 13.64 2.98
CA PRO A 283 13.68 14.60 2.16
C PRO A 283 14.53 15.58 2.97
N THR A 284 14.24 15.77 4.26
CA THR A 284 14.94 16.68 5.16
C THR A 284 15.90 15.94 6.08
N PHE A 285 16.99 16.62 6.46
CA PHE A 285 18.00 16.04 7.34
C PHE A 285 17.53 16.17 8.80
N ASP A 286 17.42 15.04 9.51
CA ASP A 286 17.20 14.98 10.96
C ASP A 286 18.37 15.56 11.78
#